data_AF-N9EZC7-F1
#
_entry.id   AF-N9EZC7-F1
#
_cell.length_a   1.000
_cell.length_b   1.000
_cell.length_c   1.000
_cell.angle_alpha   90.00
_cell.angle_beta   90.00
_cell.angle_gamma   90.00
#
_symmetry.space_group_name_H-M   'P 1'
#
loop_
_entity.id
_entity.type
_entity.pdbx_description
1 polymer ?
#
loop_
_entity_poly.entity_id
_entity_poly.type
_entity_poly.pdbx_seq_one_letter_code
_entity_poly.pdbx_strand_id
1 'polypeptide(L)'
;MNKNYIGKICIRRGNKFQEPSACFITGINGFGMLVCRVINTGSLVMTEPDDEGELIDFDFKKLELMRAEWAVESAKRSVQVTEERYQELLEQSL
;
A
#
# COMPACT_ATOMS: atom_id res chain seq x y z
N MET A 1 2.39 2.28 -18.51
CA MET A 1 3.75 1.68 -18.56
C MET A 1 3.87 0.36 -17.75
N ASN A 2 2.87 0.00 -16.92
CA ASN A 2 2.96 -1.12 -15.97
C ASN A 2 2.60 -2.50 -16.54
N LYS A 3 2.12 -2.60 -17.80
CA LYS A 3 1.79 -3.89 -18.44
C LYS A 3 3.00 -4.83 -18.56
N ASN A 4 4.22 -4.30 -18.51
CA ASN A 4 5.48 -5.06 -18.54
C ASN A 4 5.77 -5.84 -17.25
N TYR A 5 4.97 -5.66 -16.21
CA TYR A 5 5.10 -6.39 -14.94
C TYR A 5 4.31 -7.70 -14.91
N ILE A 6 3.44 -8.00 -15.89
CA ILE A 6 2.69 -9.26 -15.91
C ILE A 6 3.66 -10.44 -15.86
N GLY A 7 3.41 -11.38 -14.96
CA GLY A 7 4.27 -12.55 -14.71
C GLY A 7 5.50 -12.26 -13.84
N LYS A 8 5.64 -11.04 -13.30
CA LYS A 8 6.75 -10.66 -12.42
C LYS A 8 6.31 -10.46 -10.98
N ILE A 9 7.29 -10.56 -10.09
CA ILE A 9 7.18 -10.09 -8.71
C ILE A 9 7.63 -8.64 -8.68
N CYS A 10 6.84 -7.79 -8.04
CA CYS A 10 7.12 -6.38 -7.84
C CYS A 10 6.72 -5.95 -6.43
N ILE A 11 7.16 -4.78 -6.01
CA ILE A 11 6.63 -4.10 -4.83
C ILE A 11 5.48 -3.22 -5.32
N ARG A 12 4.28 -3.46 -4.79
CA ARG A 12 3.20 -2.48 -4.85
C ARG A 12 3.38 -1.49 -3.71
N ARG A 13 3.42 -0.20 -4.03
CA ARG A 13 3.50 0.86 -3.02
C ARG A 13 2.33 0.75 -2.05
N GLY A 14 2.62 1.04 -0.78
CA GLY A 14 1.57 1.24 0.21
C GLY A 14 0.85 2.56 -0.04
N ASN A 15 -0.33 2.69 0.56
CA ASN A 15 -1.08 3.93 0.65
C ASN A 15 -1.47 4.17 2.11
N LYS A 16 -2.24 5.21 2.42
CA LYS A 16 -2.64 5.52 3.81
C LYS A 16 -3.34 4.38 4.56
N PHE A 17 -3.93 3.42 3.86
CA PHE A 17 -4.71 2.32 4.43
C PHE A 17 -4.05 0.95 4.31
N GLN A 18 -3.02 0.82 3.46
CA GLN A 18 -2.40 -0.45 3.16
C GLN A 18 -0.89 -0.31 3.08
N GLU A 19 -0.16 -1.21 3.75
CA GLU A 19 1.30 -1.24 3.69
C GLU A 19 1.84 -1.60 2.30
N PRO A 20 3.08 -1.20 1.99
CA PRO A 20 3.81 -1.72 0.84
C PRO A 20 3.91 -3.24 0.89
N SER A 21 3.72 -3.89 -0.26
CA SER A 21 3.60 -5.36 -0.33
C SER A 21 4.33 -5.92 -1.54
N ALA A 22 4.95 -7.08 -1.38
CA ALA A 22 5.40 -7.88 -2.52
C ALA A 22 4.20 -8.52 -3.21
N CYS A 23 4.09 -8.34 -4.51
CA CYS A 23 2.97 -8.84 -5.30
C CYS A 23 3.46 -9.58 -6.53
N PHE A 24 2.79 -10.68 -6.88
CA PHE A 24 2.91 -11.32 -8.19
C PHE A 24 1.79 -10.79 -9.11
N ILE A 25 2.15 -10.24 -10.26
CA ILE A 25 1.17 -9.68 -11.21
C ILE A 25 0.65 -10.78 -12.13
N THR A 26 -0.61 -11.17 -11.96
CA THR A 26 -1.19 -12.31 -12.68
C THR A 26 -1.74 -11.93 -14.05
N GLY A 27 -2.10 -10.67 -14.27
CA GLY A 27 -2.69 -10.23 -15.54
C GLY A 27 -3.45 -8.92 -15.41
N ILE A 28 -4.39 -8.69 -16.32
CA ILE A 28 -5.25 -7.51 -16.38
C ILE A 28 -6.72 -7.97 -16.35
N ASN A 29 -7.58 -7.29 -15.58
CA ASN A 29 -9.00 -7.60 -15.50
C ASN A 29 -9.81 -6.92 -16.64
N GLY A 30 -11.12 -7.17 -16.70
CA GLY A 30 -12.02 -6.59 -17.72
C GLY A 30 -12.16 -5.06 -17.67
N PHE A 31 -11.69 -4.41 -16.60
CA PHE A 31 -11.65 -2.96 -16.45
C PHE A 31 -10.28 -2.35 -16.80
N GLY A 32 -9.33 -3.17 -17.28
CA GLY A 32 -7.99 -2.70 -17.63
C GLY A 32 -7.03 -2.59 -16.45
N MET A 33 -7.44 -2.95 -15.22
CA MET A 33 -6.57 -2.90 -14.04
C MET A 33 -5.67 -4.13 -13.92
N LEU A 34 -4.44 -3.93 -13.45
CA LEU A 34 -3.53 -5.03 -13.14
C LEU A 34 -3.99 -5.78 -11.89
N VAL A 35 -4.03 -7.11 -12.00
CA VAL A 35 -4.38 -8.01 -10.90
C VAL A 35 -3.11 -8.43 -10.19
N CYS A 36 -3.01 -8.08 -8.91
CA CYS A 36 -1.85 -8.30 -8.06
C CYS A 36 -2.19 -9.31 -6.97
N ARG A 37 -1.53 -10.47 -6.96
CA ARG A 37 -1.60 -11.40 -5.83
C ARG A 37 -0.53 -11.04 -4.81
N VAL A 38 -0.95 -10.65 -3.61
CA VAL A 38 0.00 -10.32 -2.54
C VAL A 38 0.68 -11.60 -2.05
N ILE A 39 2.01 -11.62 -2.07
CA ILE A 39 2.81 -12.77 -1.66
C ILE A 39 2.65 -12.97 -0.15
N ASN A 40 2.62 -14.23 0.29
CA ASN A 40 2.37 -14.65 1.68
C ASN A 40 0.98 -14.32 2.23
N THR A 41 0.06 -13.88 1.38
CA THR A 41 -1.37 -13.77 1.73
C THR A 41 -2.24 -14.40 0.65
N GLY A 42 -3.49 -14.70 0.97
CA GLY A 42 -4.50 -15.05 -0.02
C GLY A 42 -5.07 -13.84 -0.75
N SER A 43 -4.62 -12.62 -0.43
CA SER A 43 -5.24 -11.38 -0.86
C SER A 43 -4.92 -11.03 -2.30
N LEU A 44 -5.95 -10.55 -3.00
CA LEU A 44 -5.85 -9.95 -4.33
C LEU A 44 -6.06 -8.45 -4.20
N VAL A 45 -5.17 -7.68 -4.83
CA VAL A 45 -5.29 -6.23 -4.95
C VAL A 45 -5.21 -5.82 -6.42
N MET A 46 -5.70 -4.63 -6.72
CA MET A 46 -5.70 -4.07 -8.07
C MET A 46 -4.91 -2.76 -8.08
N THR A 47 -4.26 -2.49 -9.20
CA THR A 47 -3.48 -1.28 -9.47
C THR A 47 -3.74 -0.86 -10.90
N GLU A 48 -3.75 0.43 -11.18
CA GLU A 48 -4.01 0.92 -12.53
C GLU A 48 -2.77 0.69 -13.42
N PRO A 49 -2.96 0.32 -14.70
CA PRO A 49 -1.85 -0.01 -15.59
C PRO A 49 -0.98 1.20 -15.98
N ASP A 50 -1.51 2.40 -15.79
CA ASP A 50 -0.93 3.67 -16.21
C ASP A 50 -0.54 4.58 -15.05
N ASP A 51 -0.70 4.12 -13.81
CA ASP A 51 -0.24 4.87 -12.64
C ASP A 51 1.28 4.68 -12.48
N GLU A 52 2.04 5.63 -13.05
CA GLU A 52 3.50 5.62 -13.03
C GLU A 52 4.00 5.72 -11.59
N GLY A 53 4.58 4.63 -11.10
CA GLY A 53 5.21 4.57 -9.79
C GLY A 53 4.45 3.74 -8.75
N GLU A 54 3.24 3.26 -9.02
CA GLU A 54 2.55 2.34 -8.08
C GLU A 54 3.28 1.00 -7.92
N LEU A 55 3.94 0.54 -9.00
CA LEU A 55 4.75 -0.68 -9.01
C LEU A 55 6.24 -0.37 -9.13
N ILE A 56 7.04 -1.10 -8.37
CA ILE A 56 8.50 -0.99 -8.34
C ILE A 56 9.08 -2.39 -8.53
N ASP A 57 10.19 -2.52 -9.24
CA ASP A 57 10.96 -3.76 -9.27
C ASP A 57 11.24 -4.30 -7.86
N PHE A 58 11.12 -5.62 -7.72
CA PHE A 58 11.24 -6.26 -6.42
C PHE A 58 12.69 -6.22 -5.91
N ASP A 59 12.86 -5.62 -4.74
CA ASP A 59 14.07 -5.71 -3.93
C ASP A 59 13.64 -5.86 -2.47
N PHE A 60 14.14 -6.92 -1.81
CA PHE A 60 13.73 -7.24 -0.45
C PHE A 60 14.09 -6.14 0.55
N LYS A 61 15.30 -5.56 0.45
CA LYS A 61 15.73 -4.49 1.38
C LYS A 61 14.89 -3.23 1.18
N LYS A 62 14.58 -2.90 -0.07
CA LYS A 62 13.70 -1.78 -0.42
C LYS A 62 12.29 -1.98 0.13
N LEU A 63 11.73 -3.18 0.02
CA LEU A 63 10.41 -3.48 0.60
C LEU A 63 10.39 -3.28 2.11
N GLU A 64 11.40 -3.81 2.82
CA GLU A 64 11.48 -3.69 4.28
C GLU A 64 11.65 -2.22 4.72
N LEU A 65 12.46 -1.43 4.00
CA LEU A 65 12.59 0.00 4.26
C LEU A 65 11.24 0.72 4.07
N MET A 66 10.56 0.48 2.95
CA MET A 66 9.27 1.11 2.67
C MET A 66 8.20 0.74 3.71
N ARG A 67 8.23 -0.49 4.21
CA ARG A 67 7.34 -0.95 5.30
C ARG A 67 7.64 -0.24 6.61
N ALA A 68 8.91 -0.08 6.96
CA ALA A 68 9.32 0.66 8.16
C ALA A 68 8.89 2.13 8.08
N GLU A 69 9.13 2.80 6.94
CA GLU A 69 8.68 4.17 6.69
C GLU A 69 7.16 4.30 6.80
N TRP A 70 6.43 3.38 6.17
CA TRP A 70 4.97 3.35 6.24
C TRP A 70 4.46 3.16 7.67
N ALA A 71 5.09 2.29 8.46
CA ALA A 71 4.71 2.03 9.85
C ALA A 71 4.87 3.28 10.71
N VAL A 72 5.97 4.03 10.52
CA VAL A 72 6.19 5.32 11.20
C VAL A 72 5.09 6.32 10.83
N GLU A 73 4.80 6.49 9.55
CA GLU A 73 3.75 7.40 9.09
C GLU A 73 2.36 6.97 9.56
N SER A 74 2.09 5.67 9.64
CA SER A 74 0.84 5.14 10.18
C SER A 74 0.71 5.45 11.67
N ALA A 75 1.77 5.25 12.45
CA ALA A 75 1.78 5.58 13.88
C ALA A 75 1.53 7.07 14.12
N LYS A 76 2.16 7.96 13.34
CA LYS A 76 1.90 9.42 13.40
C LYS A 76 0.43 9.75 13.17
N ARG A 77 -0.19 9.16 12.15
CA ARG A 77 -1.64 9.35 11.88
C ARG A 77 -2.49 8.86 13.06
N SER A 78 -2.17 7.70 13.63
CA SER A 78 -2.90 7.17 14.78
C SER A 78 -2.78 8.06 16.01
N VAL A 79 -1.60 8.63 16.28
CA VAL A 79 -1.39 9.59 17.37
C VAL A 79 -2.23 10.85 17.12
N GLN A 80 -2.16 11.44 15.93
CA GLN A 80 -2.93 12.62 15.59
C GLN A 80 -4.44 12.42 15.77
N VAL A 81 -5.01 11.32 15.25
CA VAL A 81 -6.44 11.00 15.42
C VAL A 81 -6.81 10.84 16.89
N THR A 82 -5.90 10.27 17.70
CA THR A 82 -6.12 10.11 19.15
C THR A 82 -6.10 11.46 19.86
N GLU A 83 -5.18 12.36 19.49
CA GLU A 83 -5.10 13.72 20.01
C GLU A 83 -6.34 14.55 19.67
N GLU A 84 -6.79 14.52 18.41
CA GLU A 84 -8.01 15.19 17.96
C GLU A 84 -9.22 14.72 18.78
N ARG A 85 -9.38 13.40 18.93
CA ARG A 85 -10.48 12.83 19.73
C ARG A 85 -10.39 13.16 21.22
N TYR A 86 -9.18 13.29 21.76
CA TYR A 86 -8.98 13.72 23.14
C TYR A 86 -9.42 15.17 23.35
N GLN A 87 -9.09 16.08 22.43
CA GLN A 87 -9.53 17.48 22.49
C GLN A 87 -11.06 17.60 22.39
N GLU A 88 -11.69 16.87 21.48
CA GLU A 88 -13.16 16.85 21.36
C GLU A 88 -13.85 16.44 22.66
N LEU A 89 -13.31 15.44 23.37
CA LEU A 89 -13.86 14.97 24.64
C LEU A 89 -13.65 15.98 25.77
N LEU A 90 -12.53 16.69 25.79
CA LEU A 90 -12.29 17.76 26.76
C LEU A 90 -13.31 18.89 26.59
N GLU A 91 -13.54 19.34 25.34
CA GLU A 91 -14.50 20.39 25.04
C GLU A 91 -15.93 20.01 25.42
N GLN A 92 -16.32 18.74 25.28
CA GLN A 92 -17.65 18.24 25.69
C GLN A 92 -17.82 18.12 27.21
N SER A 93 -16.73 18.12 27.97
CA SER A 93 -16.74 17.96 29.43
C SER A 93 -16.80 19.29 30.18
N LEU A 94 -16.70 20.42 29.48
CA LEU A 94 -16.77 21.80 29.98
C LEU A 94 -18.16 22.40 29.76
#